data_AF-A0A1B6IZP2-F1
#
_entry.id   AF-A0A1B6IZP2-F1
#
_cell.length_a   1.000
_cell.length_b   1.000
_cell.length_c   1.000
_cell.angle_alpha   90.00
_cell.angle_beta   90.00
_cell.angle_gamma   90.00
#
_symmetry.space_group_name_H-M   'P 1'
#
loop_
_entity.id
_entity.type
_entity.pdbx_description
1 polymer ?
#
loop_
_entity_poly.entity_id
_entity_poly.type
_entity_poly.pdbx_seq_one_letter_code
_entity_poly.pdbx_strand_id
1 'polypeptide(L)'
;MDSSKVVYCICGQPYDERRFMIQCDNCREWYHGSCVGVYEYVSYDLDKYHCPQCEVTCGPSLFKKQNNWHRHNYTDKDADSKPVQTGTPVFIQELKTRHFPSADPVVTRLTGSQLTVAHLYQNGFEQPIMVEEKDGLDIRVPSEYFTVQDVEALVGSDREVDVIDVARQADIRMRVCDFVNYFNNPMRQRVLNLISLEFSTTKLSELVEAPLVARKLDWVNTVWPMSIGTLQTVCKRPEVQKYCLIGVKDSYTDFHIDFGGTSVWYHVLRGEKIFYLIKPTLANLSLYQRWMTSSTQHETFFGDQVDCCYRCIVQAGHTMLIPTGWIHAVLTPVDTLVFGGNFLHSLNIPMQLQIYEIEKKIRTPERF
;
A
#
# COMPACT_ATOMS: atom_id res chain seq x y z
N MET A 1 -34.96 -16.72 -36.30
CA MET A 1 -33.76 -16.11 -36.92
C MET A 1 -32.78 -15.88 -35.80
N ASP A 2 -31.70 -16.64 -35.85
CA ASP A 2 -30.69 -16.75 -34.81
C ASP A 2 -29.92 -15.42 -34.69
N SER A 3 -29.98 -14.79 -33.51
CA SER A 3 -29.20 -13.59 -33.23
C SER A 3 -27.76 -14.03 -32.99
N SER A 4 -26.97 -14.12 -34.06
CA SER A 4 -25.53 -14.36 -33.96
C SER A 4 -24.92 -13.29 -33.06
N LYS A 5 -24.58 -13.66 -31.83
CA LYS A 5 -23.93 -12.75 -30.88
C LYS A 5 -22.65 -12.23 -31.52
N VAL A 6 -22.52 -10.91 -31.62
CA VAL A 6 -21.31 -10.25 -32.13
C VAL A 6 -20.14 -10.67 -31.25
N VAL A 7 -19.10 -11.23 -31.87
CA VAL A 7 -17.87 -11.66 -31.20
C VAL A 7 -16.78 -10.63 -31.44
N TYR A 8 -15.88 -10.50 -30.47
CA TYR A 8 -14.75 -9.58 -30.51
C TYR A 8 -13.46 -10.33 -30.14
N CYS A 9 -12.34 -9.62 -30.27
CA CYS A 9 -11.01 -10.07 -29.89
C CYS A 9 -10.53 -11.32 -30.67
N ILE A 10 -9.25 -11.63 -30.54
CA ILE A 10 -8.64 -12.86 -31.08
C ILE A 10 -9.22 -14.15 -30.47
N CYS A 11 -9.92 -14.06 -29.34
CA CYS A 11 -10.52 -15.21 -28.67
C CYS A 11 -11.95 -15.53 -29.15
N GLY A 12 -12.53 -14.71 -30.03
CA GLY A 12 -13.88 -14.93 -30.58
C GLY A 12 -14.98 -14.99 -29.53
N GLN A 13 -14.84 -14.26 -28.42
CA GLN A 13 -15.83 -14.23 -27.34
C GLN A 13 -16.74 -13.01 -27.49
N PRO A 14 -18.01 -13.06 -27.04
CA PRO A 14 -18.87 -11.89 -27.00
C PRO A 14 -18.34 -10.84 -26.01
N TYR A 15 -18.86 -9.62 -26.13
CA TYR A 15 -18.54 -8.54 -25.19
C TYR A 15 -18.92 -8.91 -23.75
N ASP A 16 -18.03 -8.59 -22.82
CA ASP A 16 -18.21 -8.74 -21.38
C ASP A 16 -17.81 -7.43 -20.69
N GLU A 17 -18.79 -6.77 -20.08
CA GLU A 17 -18.62 -5.49 -19.37
C GLU A 17 -17.63 -5.56 -18.20
N ARG A 18 -17.33 -6.77 -17.71
CA ARG A 18 -16.38 -6.98 -16.60
C ARG A 18 -14.93 -7.08 -17.07
N ARG A 19 -14.70 -7.16 -18.38
CA ARG A 19 -13.36 -7.35 -18.94
C ARG A 19 -12.93 -6.08 -19.66
N PHE A 20 -11.80 -5.51 -19.21
CA PHE A 20 -11.16 -4.40 -19.91
C PHE A 20 -10.90 -4.76 -21.39
N MET A 21 -11.38 -3.91 -22.29
CA MET A 21 -11.14 -4.00 -23.73
C MET A 21 -10.55 -2.70 -24.27
N ILE A 22 -9.71 -2.82 -25.30
CA ILE A 22 -9.08 -1.70 -26.00
C ILE A 22 -9.27 -1.85 -27.51
N GLN A 23 -9.55 -0.74 -28.19
CA GLN A 23 -9.72 -0.69 -29.65
C GLN A 23 -8.39 -0.38 -30.33
N CYS A 24 -8.05 -1.13 -31.38
CA CYS A 24 -6.88 -0.81 -32.20
C CYS A 24 -7.15 0.39 -33.12
N ASP A 25 -6.23 1.36 -33.14
CA ASP A 25 -6.33 2.56 -33.96
C ASP A 25 -6.24 2.29 -35.47
N ASN A 26 -5.62 1.17 -35.87
CA ASN A 26 -5.48 0.79 -37.27
C ASN A 26 -6.67 -0.03 -37.78
N CYS A 27 -6.91 -1.24 -37.24
CA CYS A 27 -7.97 -2.12 -37.74
C CYS A 27 -9.36 -1.84 -37.16
N ARG A 28 -9.47 -0.98 -36.13
CA ARG A 28 -10.73 -0.64 -35.42
C ARG A 28 -11.41 -1.80 -34.68
N GLU A 29 -10.77 -2.96 -34.60
CA GLU A 29 -11.24 -4.10 -33.81
C GLU A 29 -10.95 -3.93 -32.31
N TRP A 30 -11.77 -4.57 -31.48
CA TRP A 30 -11.67 -4.55 -30.01
C TRP A 30 -11.02 -5.82 -29.47
N TYR A 31 -10.12 -5.65 -28.51
CA TYR A 31 -9.36 -6.74 -27.90
C TYR A 31 -9.48 -6.69 -26.39
N HIS A 32 -9.67 -7.85 -25.74
CA HIS A 32 -9.51 -7.94 -24.30
C HIS A 32 -8.06 -7.66 -23.93
N GLY A 33 -7.83 -6.78 -22.95
CA GLY A 33 -6.48 -6.43 -22.53
C GLY A 33 -5.63 -7.64 -22.16
N SER A 34 -6.23 -8.61 -21.45
CA SER A 34 -5.58 -9.88 -21.08
C SER A 34 -5.21 -10.77 -22.28
N CYS A 35 -5.90 -10.66 -23.42
CA CYS A 35 -5.57 -11.42 -24.62
C CYS A 35 -4.40 -10.82 -25.41
N VAL A 36 -4.09 -9.54 -25.18
CA VAL A 36 -3.08 -8.78 -25.95
C VAL A 36 -1.99 -8.19 -25.07
N GLY A 37 -1.94 -8.55 -23.79
CA GLY A 37 -0.91 -8.10 -22.84
C GLY A 37 -1.00 -6.61 -22.50
N VAL A 38 -2.17 -5.99 -22.61
CA VAL A 38 -2.40 -4.59 -22.25
C VAL A 38 -3.27 -4.53 -21.01
N TYR A 39 -2.72 -4.03 -19.91
CA TYR A 39 -3.48 -3.78 -18.70
C TYR A 39 -4.25 -2.45 -18.80
N GLU A 40 -5.39 -2.37 -18.11
CA GLU A 40 -6.22 -1.16 -18.11
C GLU A 40 -5.42 0.08 -17.73
N TYR A 41 -4.56 -0.02 -16.72
CA TYR A 41 -3.73 1.10 -16.29
C TYR A 41 -2.73 1.56 -17.37
N VAL A 42 -2.24 0.66 -18.23
CA VAL A 42 -1.33 0.99 -19.34
C VAL A 42 -2.07 1.74 -20.44
N SER A 43 -3.36 1.47 -20.64
CA SER A 43 -4.17 2.13 -21.68
C SER A 43 -4.23 3.64 -21.51
N TYR A 44 -4.18 4.15 -20.28
CA TYR A 44 -4.13 5.59 -20.02
C TYR A 44 -2.86 6.26 -20.55
N ASP A 45 -1.79 5.51 -20.82
CA ASP A 45 -0.54 6.02 -21.37
C ASP A 45 -0.42 5.84 -22.88
N LEU A 46 -1.33 5.09 -23.50
CA LEU A 46 -1.33 4.92 -24.94
C LEU A 46 -1.90 6.18 -25.60
N ASP A 47 -1.16 6.71 -26.56
CA ASP A 47 -1.66 7.68 -27.53
C ASP A 47 -2.35 6.95 -28.68
N LYS A 48 -1.74 5.84 -29.15
CA LYS A 48 -2.34 4.92 -30.13
C LYS A 48 -2.02 3.48 -29.78
N TYR A 49 -3.03 2.63 -29.82
CA TYR A 49 -2.90 1.19 -29.64
C TYR A 49 -2.88 0.47 -31.00
N HIS A 50 -1.83 -0.31 -31.23
CA HIS A 50 -1.73 -1.26 -32.32
C HIS A 50 -1.81 -2.68 -31.76
N CYS A 51 -2.76 -3.48 -32.25
CA CYS A 51 -2.88 -4.87 -31.85
C CYS A 51 -1.70 -5.71 -32.39
N PRO A 52 -1.45 -6.92 -31.87
CA PRO A 52 -0.30 -7.73 -32.29
C PRO A 52 -0.19 -7.97 -33.80
N GLN A 53 -1.31 -8.00 -34.51
CA GLN A 53 -1.33 -8.12 -35.98
C GLN A 53 -0.97 -6.80 -36.69
N CYS A 54 -1.51 -5.67 -36.22
CA CYS A 54 -1.23 -4.35 -36.81
C CYS A 54 0.16 -3.84 -36.43
N GLU A 55 0.73 -4.30 -35.32
CA GLU A 55 2.09 -3.95 -34.90
C GLU A 55 3.14 -4.33 -35.96
N VAL A 56 2.95 -5.46 -36.64
CA VAL A 56 3.85 -5.94 -37.70
C VAL A 56 3.87 -5.01 -38.91
N THR A 57 2.76 -4.34 -39.23
CA THR A 57 2.61 -3.50 -40.43
C THR A 57 2.71 -2.01 -40.15
N CYS A 58 2.25 -1.56 -38.99
CA CYS A 58 2.16 -0.15 -38.59
C CYS A 58 3.21 0.25 -37.54
N GLY A 59 4.00 -0.69 -37.03
CA GLY A 59 4.91 -0.50 -35.91
C GLY A 59 4.21 -0.62 -34.55
N PRO A 60 4.97 -0.56 -33.44
CA PRO A 60 4.45 -0.75 -32.09
C PRO A 60 3.41 0.30 -31.69
N SER A 61 2.68 0.02 -30.62
CA SER A 61 1.78 1.00 -29.99
C SER A 61 2.55 2.26 -29.59
N LEU A 62 1.92 3.43 -29.77
CA LEU A 62 2.52 4.73 -29.45
C LEU A 62 2.10 5.17 -28.05
N PHE A 63 3.07 5.50 -27.22
CA PHE A 63 2.85 6.04 -25.89
C PHE A 63 2.79 7.57 -25.92
N LYS A 64 2.01 8.14 -25.00
CA LYS A 64 1.99 9.57 -24.74
C LYS A 64 3.40 10.06 -24.41
N LYS A 65 3.75 11.23 -24.93
CA LYS A 65 5.08 11.81 -24.73
C LYS A 65 5.26 12.25 -23.28
N GLN A 66 6.34 11.78 -22.65
CA GLN A 66 6.82 12.29 -21.38
C GLN A 66 7.31 13.74 -21.56
N ASN A 67 6.64 14.70 -20.94
CA ASN A 67 7.00 16.12 -20.98
C ASN A 67 7.64 16.60 -19.67
N ASN A 68 7.38 15.94 -18.54
CA ASN A 68 7.94 16.31 -17.23
C ASN A 68 8.14 15.08 -16.34
N TRP A 69 8.81 15.22 -15.19
CA TRP A 69 9.10 14.13 -14.24
C TRP A 69 8.68 14.45 -12.79
N HIS A 70 8.03 15.59 -12.58
CA HIS A 70 7.67 16.12 -11.26
C HIS A 70 6.17 16.32 -11.07
N ARG A 71 5.34 16.00 -12.08
CA ARG A 71 3.88 16.06 -11.99
C ARG A 71 3.27 14.66 -12.19
N HIS A 72 2.15 14.41 -11.51
CA HIS A 72 1.30 13.23 -11.68
C HIS A 72 0.81 13.09 -13.13
N ASN A 73 0.52 14.23 -13.78
CA ASN A 73 0.31 14.27 -15.22
C ASN A 73 1.64 14.56 -15.92
N TYR A 74 2.33 13.49 -16.33
CA TYR A 74 3.61 13.60 -17.04
C TYR A 74 3.52 14.23 -18.44
N THR A 75 2.30 14.41 -18.98
CA THR A 75 2.07 15.06 -20.28
C THR A 75 1.79 16.56 -20.17
N ASP A 76 1.67 17.10 -18.95
CA ASP A 76 1.38 18.51 -18.70
C ASP A 76 2.42 19.40 -19.37
N LYS A 77 1.96 20.27 -20.29
CA LYS A 77 2.82 21.16 -21.09
C LYS A 77 3.28 22.39 -20.31
N ASP A 78 2.57 22.75 -19.25
CA ASP A 78 2.85 23.94 -18.43
C ASP A 78 3.53 23.56 -17.10
N ALA A 79 4.09 22.34 -17.04
CA ALA A 79 4.66 21.75 -15.83
C ALA A 79 5.80 22.57 -15.22
N ASP A 80 6.59 23.29 -16.04
CA ASP A 80 7.75 24.06 -15.60
C ASP A 80 7.41 25.16 -14.57
N SER A 81 6.18 25.64 -14.58
CA SER A 81 5.69 26.66 -13.64
C SER A 81 5.07 26.10 -12.36
N LYS A 82 4.92 24.77 -12.27
CA LYS A 82 4.18 24.09 -11.20
C LYS A 82 5.13 23.36 -10.25
N PRO A 83 4.77 23.23 -8.96
CA PRO A 83 5.63 22.59 -7.96
C PRO A 83 5.79 21.08 -8.21
N VAL A 84 6.73 20.46 -7.50
CA VAL A 84 6.89 19.00 -7.49
C VAL A 84 5.70 18.35 -6.77
N GLN A 85 5.18 17.25 -7.32
CA GLN A 85 4.09 16.48 -6.71
C GLN A 85 4.61 15.19 -6.06
N THR A 86 4.00 14.82 -4.94
CA THR A 86 4.36 13.64 -4.14
C THR A 86 4.35 12.36 -4.96
N GLY A 87 5.34 11.49 -4.75
CA GLY A 87 5.49 10.18 -5.39
C GLY A 87 6.14 10.21 -6.78
N THR A 88 6.30 11.38 -7.39
CA THR A 88 6.97 11.51 -8.70
C THR A 88 8.47 11.20 -8.63
N PRO A 89 9.13 10.83 -9.73
CA PRO A 89 10.57 10.55 -9.73
C PRO A 89 11.43 11.69 -9.15
N VAL A 90 11.10 12.94 -9.47
CA VAL A 90 11.79 14.12 -8.90
C VAL A 90 11.55 14.21 -7.39
N PHE A 91 10.32 14.02 -6.92
CA PHE A 91 10.02 13.99 -5.48
C PHE A 91 10.84 12.93 -4.74
N ILE A 92 10.93 11.72 -5.28
CA ILE A 92 11.70 10.62 -4.65
C ILE A 92 13.19 10.96 -4.60
N GLN A 93 13.73 11.57 -5.66
CA GLN A 93 15.12 12.02 -5.68
C GLN A 93 15.37 13.07 -4.60
N GLU A 94 14.50 14.09 -4.49
CA GLU A 94 14.59 15.11 -3.45
C GLU A 94 14.48 14.49 -2.06
N LEU A 95 13.49 13.62 -1.84
CA LEU A 95 13.25 12.94 -0.56
C LEU A 95 14.48 12.18 -0.07
N LYS A 96 15.18 11.47 -0.96
CA LYS A 96 16.41 10.73 -0.62
C LYS A 96 17.58 11.63 -0.22
N THR A 97 17.59 12.88 -0.68
CA THR A 97 18.64 13.86 -0.38
C THR A 97 18.32 14.72 0.84
N ARG A 98 17.07 14.74 1.29
CA ARG A 98 16.64 15.48 2.48
C ARG A 98 17.31 14.92 3.74
N HIS A 99 17.63 15.83 4.66
CA HIS A 99 18.15 15.48 5.97
C HIS A 99 17.02 15.40 6.99
N PHE A 100 17.02 14.34 7.79
CA PHE A 100 16.05 14.09 8.85
C PHE A 100 16.80 13.65 10.11
N PRO A 101 16.36 14.08 11.32
CA PRO A 101 16.87 13.50 12.55
C PRO A 101 16.63 11.99 12.61
N SER A 102 17.57 11.25 13.21
CA SER A 102 17.39 9.82 13.50
C SER A 102 16.19 9.61 14.42
N ALA A 103 15.46 8.51 14.23
CA ALA A 103 14.36 8.12 15.11
C ALA A 103 14.81 7.51 16.45
N ASP A 104 16.10 7.30 16.69
CA ASP A 104 16.61 6.72 17.94
C ASP A 104 16.09 7.39 19.24
N PRO A 105 15.88 8.73 19.32
CA PRO A 105 15.34 9.36 20.52
C PRO A 105 13.86 9.06 20.78
N VAL A 106 13.14 8.55 19.79
CA VAL A 106 11.67 8.33 19.85
C VAL A 106 11.26 6.89 19.60
N VAL A 107 12.21 6.01 19.26
CA VAL A 107 11.98 4.58 19.05
C VAL A 107 12.57 3.80 20.21
N THR A 108 11.72 3.09 20.94
CA THR A 108 12.15 2.19 22.01
C THR A 108 12.65 0.88 21.40
N ARG A 109 13.90 0.50 21.67
CA ARG A 109 14.46 -0.79 21.23
C ARG A 109 14.30 -1.85 22.31
N LEU A 110 13.64 -2.95 21.99
CA LEU A 110 13.39 -4.08 22.89
C LEU A 110 13.78 -5.39 22.20
N THR A 111 14.15 -6.39 23.00
CA THR A 111 14.16 -7.78 22.53
C THR A 111 12.74 -8.35 22.51
N GLY A 112 12.49 -9.41 21.73
CA GLY A 112 11.16 -10.02 21.71
C GLY A 112 10.69 -10.51 23.08
N SER A 113 11.60 -11.04 23.91
CA SER A 113 11.28 -11.47 25.28
C SER A 113 10.94 -10.32 26.23
N GLN A 114 11.42 -9.09 25.96
CA GLN A 114 11.06 -7.91 26.74
C GLN A 114 9.69 -7.35 26.34
N LEU A 115 9.31 -7.50 25.07
CA LEU A 115 8.05 -7.01 24.53
C LEU A 115 6.89 -7.92 24.97
N THR A 116 6.37 -7.66 26.18
CA THR A 116 5.24 -8.38 26.76
C THR A 116 4.06 -7.45 27.01
N VAL A 117 2.86 -8.02 27.12
CA VAL A 117 1.65 -7.26 27.49
C VAL A 117 1.82 -6.56 28.84
N ALA A 118 2.45 -7.22 29.81
CA ALA A 118 2.74 -6.63 31.12
C ALA A 118 3.68 -5.42 31.02
N HIS A 119 4.73 -5.51 30.18
CA HIS A 119 5.63 -4.38 29.92
C HIS A 119 4.88 -3.18 29.35
N LEU A 120 3.99 -3.41 28.37
CA LEU A 120 3.19 -2.34 27.75
C LEU A 120 2.17 -1.73 28.71
N TYR A 121 1.57 -2.52 29.62
CA TYR A 121 0.70 -1.97 30.67
C TYR A 121 1.46 -1.12 31.70
N GLN A 122 2.70 -1.49 32.01
CA GLN A 122 3.53 -0.78 33.00
C GLN A 122 4.15 0.50 32.44
N ASN A 123 4.63 0.47 31.20
CA ASN A 123 5.43 1.54 30.60
C ASN A 123 4.64 2.36 29.55
N GLY A 124 3.44 1.91 29.19
CA GLY A 124 2.66 2.48 28.10
C GLY A 124 3.12 1.98 26.73
N PHE A 125 2.33 2.34 25.72
CA PHE A 125 2.64 2.10 24.31
C PHE A 125 2.41 3.39 23.52
N GLU A 126 3.25 4.40 23.78
CA GLU A 126 3.14 5.74 23.18
C GLU A 126 4.24 6.04 22.15
N GLN A 127 5.32 5.27 22.16
CA GLN A 127 6.45 5.38 21.24
C GLN A 127 6.57 4.14 20.35
N PRO A 128 6.97 4.29 19.08
CA PRO A 128 7.30 3.16 18.22
C PRO A 128 8.32 2.24 18.88
N ILE A 129 8.13 0.95 18.73
CA ILE A 129 9.01 -0.07 19.29
C ILE A 129 9.70 -0.78 18.13
N MET A 130 11.01 -0.92 18.21
CA MET A 130 11.82 -1.69 17.27
C MET A 130 12.34 -2.96 17.95
N VAL A 131 12.17 -4.09 17.27
CA VAL A 131 12.69 -5.39 17.67
C VAL A 131 13.49 -5.94 16.49
N GLU A 132 14.82 -5.98 16.64
CA GLU A 132 15.74 -6.34 15.55
C GLU A 132 15.72 -7.84 15.25
N GLU A 133 15.54 -8.66 16.28
CA GLU A 133 15.46 -10.12 16.17
C GLU A 133 14.09 -10.63 16.58
N LYS A 134 13.46 -11.46 15.73
CA LYS A 134 12.09 -11.94 15.95
C LYS A 134 11.96 -12.90 17.15
N ASP A 135 13.07 -13.41 17.67
CA ASP A 135 13.09 -14.34 18.79
C ASP A 135 12.42 -13.73 20.04
N GLY A 136 11.50 -14.49 20.63
CA GLY A 136 10.71 -14.06 21.79
C GLY A 136 9.42 -13.29 21.46
N LEU A 137 9.19 -12.87 20.20
CA LEU A 137 7.93 -12.20 19.81
C LEU A 137 6.74 -13.16 19.69
N ASP A 138 7.00 -14.46 19.56
CA ASP A 138 6.00 -15.47 19.16
C ASP A 138 5.22 -15.01 17.91
N ILE A 139 6.00 -14.46 16.95
CA ILE A 139 5.59 -14.15 15.59
C ILE A 139 5.90 -15.35 14.71
N ARG A 140 5.00 -15.68 13.79
CA ARG A 140 5.26 -16.65 12.73
C ARG A 140 5.19 -15.94 11.39
N VAL A 141 6.22 -16.09 10.58
CA VAL A 141 6.28 -15.62 9.20
C VAL A 141 6.95 -16.70 8.35
N PRO A 142 6.73 -16.72 7.02
CA PRO A 142 7.46 -17.60 6.11
C PRO A 142 8.98 -17.44 6.23
N SER A 143 9.71 -18.43 5.69
CA SER A 143 11.17 -18.35 5.60
C SER A 143 11.65 -17.17 4.75
N GLU A 144 12.90 -16.74 4.93
CA GLU A 144 13.54 -15.70 4.11
C GLU A 144 13.55 -15.99 2.58
N TYR A 145 13.47 -17.27 2.20
CA TYR A 145 13.39 -17.72 0.80
C TYR A 145 12.01 -17.57 0.17
N PHE A 146 10.99 -17.19 0.94
CA PHE A 146 9.64 -17.01 0.45
C PHE A 146 9.57 -15.86 -0.57
N THR A 147 8.86 -16.10 -1.66
CA THR A 147 8.86 -15.25 -2.86
C THR A 147 7.48 -14.70 -3.18
N VAL A 148 7.42 -13.77 -4.14
CA VAL A 148 6.14 -13.21 -4.61
C VAL A 148 5.34 -14.26 -5.41
N GLN A 149 6.01 -15.27 -5.96
CA GLN A 149 5.40 -16.44 -6.60
C GLN A 149 4.71 -17.34 -5.56
N ASP A 150 5.31 -17.50 -4.37
CA ASP A 150 4.67 -18.24 -3.29
C ASP A 150 3.43 -17.49 -2.76
N VAL A 151 3.48 -16.15 -2.71
CA VAL A 151 2.30 -15.32 -2.43
C VAL A 151 1.20 -15.61 -3.46
N GLU A 152 1.51 -15.57 -4.76
CA GLU A 152 0.55 -15.89 -5.83
C GLU A 152 -0.09 -17.26 -5.64
N ALA A 153 0.72 -18.28 -5.40
CA ALA A 153 0.27 -19.66 -5.26
C ALA A 153 -0.68 -19.86 -4.06
N LEU A 154 -0.47 -19.11 -2.98
CA LEU A 154 -1.24 -19.24 -1.73
C LEU A 154 -2.46 -18.31 -1.66
N VAL A 155 -2.41 -17.16 -2.34
CA VAL A 155 -3.48 -16.16 -2.36
C VAL A 155 -4.43 -16.37 -3.55
N GLY A 156 -3.91 -16.89 -4.66
CA GLY A 156 -4.65 -17.15 -5.90
C GLY A 156 -4.32 -16.15 -7.00
N SER A 157 -3.88 -16.65 -8.15
CA SER A 157 -3.46 -15.86 -9.33
C SER A 157 -4.49 -14.85 -9.81
N ASP A 158 -5.76 -15.25 -9.89
CA ASP A 158 -6.85 -14.41 -10.43
C ASP A 158 -7.46 -13.46 -9.40
N ARG A 159 -7.02 -13.47 -8.14
CA ARG A 159 -7.53 -12.55 -7.13
C ARG A 159 -7.21 -11.12 -7.53
N GLU A 160 -8.20 -10.25 -7.49
CA GLU A 160 -7.98 -8.81 -7.71
C GLU A 160 -7.43 -8.15 -6.46
N VAL A 161 -6.49 -7.23 -6.66
CA VAL A 161 -5.84 -6.43 -5.64
C VAL A 161 -5.78 -4.97 -6.07
N ASP A 162 -5.90 -4.08 -5.09
CA ASP A 162 -5.63 -2.65 -5.30
C ASP A 162 -4.11 -2.42 -5.17
N VAL A 163 -3.53 -1.77 -6.18
CA VAL A 163 -2.11 -1.47 -6.32
C VAL A 163 -1.97 0.03 -6.52
N ILE A 164 -1.01 0.65 -5.87
CA ILE A 164 -0.77 2.08 -5.98
C ILE A 164 0.19 2.34 -7.14
N ASP A 165 -0.23 3.16 -8.11
CA ASP A 165 0.68 3.84 -9.03
C ASP A 165 1.32 5.01 -8.30
N VAL A 166 2.57 4.82 -7.86
CA VAL A 166 3.25 5.72 -6.94
C VAL A 166 3.46 7.10 -7.55
N ALA A 167 3.80 7.17 -8.84
CA ALA A 167 4.04 8.44 -9.53
C ALA A 167 2.78 9.29 -9.69
N ARG A 168 1.60 8.65 -9.63
CA ARG A 168 0.29 9.31 -9.76
C ARG A 168 -0.47 9.41 -8.43
N GLN A 169 0.05 8.78 -7.36
CA GLN A 169 -0.62 8.65 -6.07
C GLN A 169 -2.07 8.16 -6.23
N ALA A 170 -2.28 7.16 -7.08
CA ALA A 170 -3.61 6.66 -7.45
C ALA A 170 -3.67 5.14 -7.40
N ASP A 171 -4.80 4.61 -6.93
CA ASP A 171 -5.07 3.18 -6.94
C ASP A 171 -5.46 2.69 -8.33
N ILE A 172 -4.92 1.53 -8.70
CA ILE A 172 -5.31 0.75 -9.87
C ILE A 172 -5.63 -0.68 -9.42
N ARG A 173 -6.58 -1.33 -10.09
CA ARG A 173 -6.89 -2.74 -9.85
C ARG A 173 -6.16 -3.63 -10.84
N MET A 174 -5.63 -4.74 -10.36
CA MET A 174 -5.09 -5.81 -11.21
C MET A 174 -5.14 -7.15 -10.49
N ARG A 175 -4.92 -8.24 -11.24
CA ARG A 175 -4.81 -9.57 -10.65
C ARG A 175 -3.45 -9.76 -10.00
N VAL A 176 -3.38 -10.63 -8.99
CA VAL A 176 -2.11 -10.98 -8.32
C VAL A 176 -1.08 -11.48 -9.33
N CYS A 177 -1.46 -12.33 -10.29
CA CYS A 177 -0.54 -12.83 -11.31
C CYS A 177 0.06 -11.71 -12.18
N ASP A 178 -0.73 -10.68 -12.51
CA ASP A 178 -0.27 -9.54 -13.30
C ASP A 178 0.72 -8.68 -12.51
N PHE A 179 0.45 -8.45 -11.22
CA PHE A 179 1.38 -7.77 -10.33
C PHE A 179 2.68 -8.55 -10.14
N VAL A 180 2.61 -9.87 -9.98
CA VAL A 180 3.78 -10.75 -9.82
C VAL A 180 4.63 -10.78 -11.09
N ASN A 181 4.01 -10.82 -12.27
CA ASN A 181 4.70 -10.68 -13.55
C ASN A 181 5.40 -9.32 -13.67
N TYR A 182 4.72 -8.24 -13.29
CA TYR A 182 5.31 -6.89 -13.22
C TYR A 182 6.50 -6.85 -12.26
N PHE A 183 6.36 -7.42 -11.05
CA PHE A 183 7.41 -7.41 -10.04
C PHE A 183 8.64 -8.17 -10.52
N ASN A 184 8.50 -9.32 -11.18
CA ASN A 184 9.64 -10.09 -11.67
C ASN A 184 10.28 -9.52 -12.94
N ASN A 185 9.65 -8.53 -13.59
CA ASN A 185 10.22 -7.89 -14.77
C ASN A 185 11.36 -6.92 -14.36
N PRO A 186 12.59 -7.09 -14.86
CA PRO A 186 13.71 -6.19 -14.54
C PRO A 186 13.55 -4.79 -15.15
N MET A 187 12.73 -4.63 -16.19
CA MET A 187 12.49 -3.37 -16.90
C MET A 187 11.09 -2.81 -16.56
N ARG A 188 10.92 -2.38 -15.31
CA ARG A 188 9.67 -1.78 -14.83
C ARG A 188 9.53 -0.36 -15.36
N GLN A 189 8.45 -0.09 -16.11
CA GLN A 189 8.15 1.24 -16.65
C GLN A 189 7.50 2.17 -15.63
N ARG A 190 6.88 1.61 -14.60
CA ARG A 190 6.23 2.34 -13.50
C ARG A 190 6.67 1.81 -12.16
N VAL A 191 6.46 2.59 -11.11
CA VAL A 191 6.65 2.20 -9.71
C VAL A 191 5.29 1.84 -9.13
N LEU A 192 5.04 0.55 -8.93
CA LEU A 192 3.80 0.04 -8.37
C LEU A 192 4.02 -0.53 -6.97
N ASN A 193 3.09 -0.24 -6.06
CA ASN A 193 3.20 -0.64 -4.67
C ASN A 193 1.92 -1.35 -4.22
N LEU A 194 2.03 -2.59 -3.76
CA LEU A 194 0.92 -3.35 -3.20
C LEU A 194 1.00 -3.29 -1.68
N ILE A 195 0.07 -2.60 -1.02
CA ILE A 195 0.08 -2.42 0.44
C ILE A 195 -1.16 -3.00 1.15
N SER A 196 -2.24 -3.28 0.41
CA SER A 196 -3.54 -3.63 0.97
C SER A 196 -3.97 -5.07 0.68
N LEU A 197 -3.02 -5.97 0.39
CA LEU A 197 -3.33 -7.40 0.20
C LEU A 197 -3.58 -8.06 1.57
N GLU A 198 -4.83 -7.99 2.02
CA GLU A 198 -5.36 -8.72 3.16
C GLU A 198 -5.52 -10.20 2.79
N PHE A 199 -4.95 -11.11 3.58
CA PHE A 199 -4.89 -12.52 3.23
C PHE A 199 -5.46 -13.47 4.29
N SER A 200 -6.20 -12.98 5.30
CA SER A 200 -6.73 -13.79 6.41
C SER A 200 -7.60 -14.96 5.94
N THR A 201 -8.29 -14.81 4.81
CA THR A 201 -9.18 -15.82 4.20
C THR A 201 -8.50 -16.75 3.19
N THR A 202 -7.17 -16.67 3.05
CA THR A 202 -6.38 -17.48 2.09
C THR A 202 -5.49 -18.51 2.78
N LYS A 203 -4.87 -19.40 2.00
CA LYS A 203 -3.90 -20.38 2.52
C LYS A 203 -2.64 -19.73 3.10
N LEU A 204 -2.30 -18.51 2.67
CA LEU A 204 -1.17 -17.76 3.24
C LEU A 204 -1.36 -17.45 4.73
N SER A 205 -2.63 -17.39 5.20
CA SER A 205 -2.97 -17.14 6.60
C SER A 205 -2.36 -18.17 7.55
N GLU A 206 -2.18 -19.41 7.10
CA GLU A 206 -1.61 -20.50 7.90
C GLU A 206 -0.12 -20.31 8.19
N LEU A 207 0.59 -19.54 7.35
CA LEU A 207 2.02 -19.30 7.47
C LEU A 207 2.37 -18.05 8.28
N VAL A 208 1.38 -17.21 8.58
CA VAL A 208 1.61 -15.92 9.26
C VAL A 208 0.77 -15.82 10.52
N GLU A 209 1.44 -15.52 11.63
CA GLU A 209 0.86 -15.22 12.93
C GLU A 209 1.49 -13.94 13.45
N ALA A 210 0.67 -12.94 13.78
CA ALA A 210 1.13 -11.67 14.34
C ALA A 210 1.86 -11.88 15.68
N PRO A 211 2.75 -10.95 16.10
CA PRO A 211 3.39 -10.99 17.40
C PRO A 211 2.36 -11.20 18.52
N LEU A 212 2.74 -11.95 19.56
CA LEU A 212 1.82 -12.31 20.64
C LEU A 212 1.18 -11.08 21.32
N VAL A 213 1.93 -9.99 21.49
CA VAL A 213 1.40 -8.74 22.04
C VAL A 213 0.28 -8.15 21.19
N ALA A 214 0.41 -8.14 19.85
CA ALA A 214 -0.63 -7.65 18.96
C ALA A 214 -1.89 -8.55 19.06
N ARG A 215 -1.70 -9.87 19.04
CA ARG A 215 -2.81 -10.82 19.18
C ARG A 215 -3.57 -10.70 20.51
N LYS A 216 -2.85 -10.47 21.60
CA LYS A 216 -3.42 -10.35 22.95
C LYS A 216 -4.11 -9.01 23.21
N LEU A 217 -3.66 -7.94 22.57
CA LEU A 217 -4.22 -6.60 22.72
C LEU A 217 -5.37 -6.31 21.77
N ASP A 218 -5.41 -6.99 20.62
CA ASP A 218 -6.40 -6.75 19.56
C ASP A 218 -7.85 -6.99 20.03
N TRP A 219 -8.64 -5.92 20.03
CA TRP A 219 -10.06 -5.94 20.30
C TRP A 219 -10.82 -6.93 19.42
N VAL A 220 -10.44 -7.10 18.15
CA VAL A 220 -11.13 -8.06 17.28
C VAL A 220 -10.90 -9.50 17.76
N ASN A 221 -9.77 -9.81 18.39
CA ASN A 221 -9.52 -11.11 19.00
C ASN A 221 -10.16 -11.28 20.37
N THR A 222 -10.27 -10.20 21.16
CA THR A 222 -10.70 -10.30 22.57
C THR A 222 -12.17 -10.04 22.80
N VAL A 223 -12.78 -9.10 22.06
CA VAL A 223 -14.16 -8.65 22.31
C VAL A 223 -15.12 -8.89 21.15
N TRP A 224 -14.62 -9.12 19.93
CA TRP A 224 -15.52 -9.39 18.80
C TRP A 224 -16.17 -10.77 18.93
N PRO A 225 -17.51 -10.86 18.98
CA PRO A 225 -18.23 -12.12 19.19
C PRO A 225 -17.99 -13.13 18.06
N MET A 226 -17.72 -14.39 18.43
CA MET A 226 -17.48 -15.50 17.50
C MET A 226 -18.76 -15.97 16.77
N SER A 227 -19.92 -15.79 17.39
CA SER A 227 -21.24 -16.12 16.82
C SER A 227 -22.18 -14.93 16.96
N ILE A 228 -22.25 -14.12 15.92
CA ILE A 228 -23.22 -13.02 15.83
C ILE A 228 -24.53 -13.60 15.26
N GLY A 229 -25.26 -14.40 16.05
CA GLY A 229 -26.50 -15.12 15.65
C GLY A 229 -27.23 -14.64 14.38
N THR A 230 -28.27 -13.82 14.51
CA THR A 230 -29.04 -13.25 13.38
C THR A 230 -28.48 -11.94 12.83
N LEU A 231 -27.42 -11.39 13.45
CA LEU A 231 -26.81 -10.09 13.10
C LEU A 231 -25.59 -10.23 12.17
N GLN A 232 -25.20 -11.45 11.78
CA GLN A 232 -24.07 -11.72 10.89
C GLN A 232 -24.26 -11.11 9.48
N THR A 233 -25.49 -10.79 9.11
CA THR A 233 -25.84 -10.04 7.89
C THR A 233 -25.57 -8.54 7.99
N VAL A 234 -25.36 -8.00 9.20
CA VAL A 234 -25.25 -6.54 9.45
C VAL A 234 -23.80 -6.11 9.71
N CYS A 235 -23.01 -6.88 10.46
CA CYS A 235 -21.61 -6.55 10.76
C CYS A 235 -20.69 -7.77 10.55
N LYS A 236 -19.83 -7.70 9.53
CA LYS A 236 -18.77 -8.68 9.31
C LYS A 236 -17.63 -8.46 10.30
N ARG A 237 -16.95 -9.54 10.71
CA ARG A 237 -15.71 -9.45 11.49
C ARG A 237 -14.68 -8.65 10.69
N PRO A 238 -14.05 -7.61 11.27
CA PRO A 238 -13.00 -6.87 10.59
C PRO A 238 -11.78 -7.76 10.33
N GLU A 239 -11.34 -7.79 9.07
CA GLU A 239 -10.16 -8.53 8.61
C GLU A 239 -9.09 -7.50 8.24
N VAL A 240 -8.23 -7.18 9.20
CA VAL A 240 -7.18 -6.16 9.07
C VAL A 240 -5.88 -6.59 9.77
N GLN A 241 -5.81 -7.83 10.23
CA GLN A 241 -4.71 -8.33 11.08
C GLN A 241 -3.56 -8.92 10.26
N LYS A 242 -3.76 -9.20 8.97
CA LYS A 242 -2.81 -9.90 8.11
C LYS A 242 -2.74 -9.30 6.70
N TYR A 243 -1.78 -8.40 6.52
CA TYR A 243 -1.43 -7.79 5.24
C TYR A 243 -0.08 -8.29 4.71
N CYS A 244 -0.04 -8.58 3.42
CA CYS A 244 1.19 -8.84 2.67
C CYS A 244 1.48 -7.61 1.82
N LEU A 245 2.60 -6.95 2.07
CA LEU A 245 2.99 -5.74 1.34
C LEU A 245 4.18 -6.06 0.44
N ILE A 246 4.04 -5.73 -0.84
CA ILE A 246 5.04 -5.95 -1.87
C ILE A 246 5.30 -4.61 -2.55
N GLY A 247 6.48 -4.03 -2.29
CA GLY A 247 6.86 -2.74 -2.85
C GLY A 247 8.13 -2.87 -3.65
N VAL A 248 8.14 -2.35 -4.87
CA VAL A 248 9.37 -2.19 -5.63
C VAL A 248 10.21 -1.03 -5.08
N LYS A 249 11.48 -1.00 -5.45
CA LYS A 249 12.36 0.15 -5.25
C LYS A 249 11.66 1.44 -5.70
N ASP A 250 11.80 2.46 -4.86
CA ASP A 250 11.28 3.82 -5.01
C ASP A 250 9.78 3.96 -4.79
N SER A 251 9.09 2.90 -4.35
CA SER A 251 7.72 3.00 -3.88
C SER A 251 7.61 3.91 -2.66
N TYR A 252 6.59 4.78 -2.66
CA TYR A 252 6.33 5.74 -1.60
C TYR A 252 4.84 5.80 -1.25
N THR A 253 4.54 5.80 0.04
CA THR A 253 3.22 6.05 0.61
C THR A 253 3.31 7.33 1.44
N ASP A 254 2.47 8.31 1.14
CA ASP A 254 2.51 9.63 1.79
C ASP A 254 2.07 9.59 3.25
N PHE A 255 2.24 10.71 3.95
CA PHE A 255 1.90 10.83 5.36
C PHE A 255 0.43 10.49 5.62
N HIS A 256 0.23 9.56 6.54
CA HIS A 256 -1.09 9.15 6.99
C HIS A 256 -1.05 8.73 8.46
N ILE A 257 -2.24 8.54 9.02
CA ILE A 257 -2.46 7.83 10.27
C ILE A 257 -3.25 6.58 9.90
N ASP A 258 -2.87 5.43 10.46
CA ASP A 258 -3.60 4.18 10.24
C ASP A 258 -5.08 4.30 10.66
N PHE A 259 -5.95 3.66 9.88
CA PHE A 259 -7.39 3.76 9.99
C PHE A 259 -7.90 3.42 11.39
N GLY A 260 -8.90 4.18 11.85
CA GLY A 260 -9.47 4.10 13.20
C GLY A 260 -8.46 4.43 14.31
N GLY A 261 -7.30 4.99 13.96
CA GLY A 261 -6.18 5.16 14.87
C GLY A 261 -5.58 3.84 15.34
N THR A 262 -5.65 2.79 14.53
CA THR A 262 -5.06 1.49 14.89
C THR A 262 -3.58 1.60 15.21
N SER A 263 -3.11 0.68 16.05
CA SER A 263 -1.68 0.36 16.15
C SER A 263 -1.34 -0.68 15.08
N VAL A 264 -0.10 -0.70 14.61
CA VAL A 264 0.35 -1.62 13.57
C VAL A 264 1.57 -2.42 14.03
N TRP A 265 1.67 -3.67 13.58
CA TRP A 265 2.93 -4.42 13.59
C TRP A 265 3.42 -4.58 12.16
N TYR A 266 4.73 -4.47 11.95
CA TYR A 266 5.33 -4.40 10.63
C TYR A 266 6.66 -5.18 10.62
N HIS A 267 6.69 -6.32 9.92
CA HIS A 267 7.84 -7.21 9.82
C HIS A 267 8.38 -7.24 8.39
N VAL A 268 9.60 -6.77 8.19
CA VAL A 268 10.25 -6.81 6.88
C VAL A 268 10.86 -8.18 6.67
N LEU A 269 10.25 -9.01 5.82
CA LEU A 269 10.82 -10.32 5.50
C LEU A 269 12.04 -10.18 4.57
N ARG A 270 11.96 -9.28 3.59
CA ARG A 270 13.05 -8.98 2.65
C ARG A 270 13.05 -7.50 2.26
N GLY A 271 14.26 -6.98 2.03
CA GLY A 271 14.50 -5.61 1.59
C GLY A 271 14.65 -4.65 2.78
N GLU A 272 14.26 -3.40 2.58
CA GLU A 272 14.35 -2.34 3.59
C GLU A 272 13.20 -1.35 3.38
N LYS A 273 12.67 -0.81 4.48
CA LYS A 273 11.70 0.30 4.48
C LYS A 273 12.24 1.46 5.30
N ILE A 274 11.94 2.68 4.88
CA ILE A 274 12.28 3.90 5.60
C ILE A 274 10.96 4.57 6.00
N PHE A 275 10.72 4.69 7.29
CA PHE A 275 9.58 5.40 7.85
C PHE A 275 9.98 6.82 8.23
N TYR A 276 9.10 7.77 7.92
CA TYR A 276 9.19 9.17 8.34
C TYR A 276 8.14 9.40 9.42
N LEU A 277 8.55 9.38 10.69
CA LEU A 277 7.68 9.32 11.86
C LEU A 277 7.47 10.70 12.47
N ILE A 278 6.22 11.04 12.76
CA ILE A 278 5.83 12.30 13.41
C ILE A 278 4.95 11.97 14.62
N LYS A 279 5.35 12.50 15.78
CA LYS A 279 4.64 12.27 17.05
C LYS A 279 3.21 12.84 16.97
N PRO A 280 2.18 12.14 17.48
CA PRO A 280 0.79 12.60 17.47
C PRO A 280 0.49 13.62 18.57
N THR A 281 1.20 14.75 18.56
CA THR A 281 0.85 15.88 19.43
C THR A 281 -0.42 16.55 18.94
N LEU A 282 -1.15 17.25 19.82
CA LEU A 282 -2.35 18.00 19.42
C LEU A 282 -2.06 19.02 18.31
N ALA A 283 -0.87 19.64 18.32
CA ALA A 283 -0.41 20.56 17.29
C ALA A 283 -0.23 19.83 15.95
N ASN A 284 0.48 18.69 15.93
CA ASN A 284 0.73 17.91 14.72
C ASN A 284 -0.56 17.32 14.14
N LEU A 285 -1.49 16.84 14.97
CA LEU A 285 -2.79 16.34 14.52
C LEU A 285 -3.63 17.47 13.89
N SER A 286 -3.55 18.68 14.44
CA SER A 286 -4.24 19.86 13.88
C SER A 286 -3.62 20.34 12.56
N LEU A 287 -2.29 20.19 12.40
CA LEU A 287 -1.60 20.42 11.13
C LEU A 287 -1.99 19.36 10.10
N TYR A 288 -1.98 18.08 10.49
CA TYR A 288 -2.32 16.95 9.64
C TYR A 288 -3.75 17.07 9.09
N GLN A 289 -4.74 17.36 9.95
CA GLN A 289 -6.13 17.54 9.51
C GLN A 289 -6.26 18.67 8.46
N ARG A 290 -5.55 19.80 8.66
CA ARG A 290 -5.54 20.91 7.69
C ARG A 290 -4.86 20.52 6.39
N TRP A 291 -3.73 19.80 6.45
CA TRP A 291 -3.02 19.33 5.27
C TRP A 291 -3.84 18.34 4.45
N MET A 292 -4.50 17.36 5.09
CA MET A 292 -5.39 16.37 4.43
C MET A 292 -6.58 17.00 3.70
N THR A 293 -6.96 18.23 4.06
CA THR A 293 -8.07 18.97 3.42
C THR A 293 -7.60 20.07 2.48
N SER A 294 -6.28 20.19 2.28
CA SER A 294 -5.68 21.19 1.41
C SER A 294 -5.81 20.77 -0.06
N SER A 295 -6.16 21.73 -0.93
CA SER A 295 -6.16 21.51 -2.38
C SER A 295 -4.76 21.26 -2.95
N THR A 296 -3.71 21.70 -2.24
CA THR A 296 -2.30 21.53 -2.63
C THR A 296 -1.60 20.44 -1.82
N GLN A 297 -2.35 19.54 -1.16
CA GLN A 297 -1.79 18.46 -0.32
C GLN A 297 -0.65 17.74 -1.05
N HIS A 298 -0.91 17.31 -2.28
CA HIS A 298 -0.01 16.56 -3.14
C HIS A 298 1.19 17.36 -3.67
N GLU A 299 1.28 18.67 -3.41
CA GLU A 299 2.39 19.55 -3.80
C GLU A 299 3.25 19.97 -2.59
N THR A 300 2.90 19.49 -1.39
CA THR A 300 3.54 19.90 -0.14
C THR A 300 3.98 18.68 0.65
N PHE A 301 5.22 18.69 1.13
CA PHE A 301 5.73 17.63 1.99
C PHE A 301 5.35 17.92 3.45
N PHE A 302 4.45 17.12 4.03
CA PHE A 302 3.93 17.37 5.38
C PHE A 302 5.02 17.41 6.47
N GLY A 303 6.12 16.67 6.27
CA GLY A 303 7.26 16.70 7.18
C GLY A 303 7.91 18.08 7.37
N ASP A 304 7.70 19.02 6.44
CA ASP A 304 8.19 20.41 6.55
C ASP A 304 7.28 21.30 7.41
N GLN A 305 6.06 20.84 7.75
CA GLN A 305 5.07 21.62 8.49
C GLN A 305 5.11 21.37 10.00
N VAL A 306 5.88 20.38 10.46
CA VAL A 306 5.96 19.95 11.85
C VAL A 306 7.34 20.24 12.42
N ASP A 307 7.44 20.33 13.75
CA ASP A 307 8.70 20.63 14.43
C ASP A 307 9.78 19.58 14.17
N CYS A 308 9.40 18.29 14.13
CA CYS A 308 10.32 17.17 13.95
C CYS A 308 9.65 16.04 13.16
N CYS A 309 10.33 15.60 12.09
CA CYS A 309 10.01 14.42 11.31
C CYS A 309 11.21 13.46 11.37
N TYR A 310 11.05 12.31 12.03
CA TYR A 310 12.15 11.39 12.32
C TYR A 310 12.28 10.33 11.24
N ARG A 311 13.50 10.03 10.82
CA ARG A 311 13.78 8.94 9.87
C ARG A 311 14.13 7.66 10.63
N CYS A 312 13.31 6.62 10.43
CA CYS A 312 13.50 5.28 10.99
C CYS A 312 13.72 4.26 9.87
N ILE A 313 14.81 3.50 9.94
CA ILE A 313 15.12 2.45 8.96
C ILE A 313 14.71 1.10 9.54
N VAL A 314 13.92 0.33 8.80
CA VAL A 314 13.49 -1.02 9.14
C VAL A 314 14.06 -1.99 8.12
N GLN A 315 15.03 -2.79 8.54
CA GLN A 315 15.75 -3.73 7.69
C GLN A 315 15.09 -5.11 7.71
N ALA A 316 15.47 -5.98 6.77
CA ALA A 316 15.04 -7.36 6.76
C ALA A 316 15.31 -8.05 8.12
N GLY A 317 14.33 -8.81 8.60
CA GLY A 317 14.35 -9.46 9.92
C GLY A 317 13.76 -8.59 11.04
N HIS A 318 13.81 -7.27 10.92
CA HIS A 318 13.31 -6.37 11.96
C HIS A 318 11.77 -6.35 12.00
N THR A 319 11.24 -6.17 13.21
CA THR A 319 9.82 -5.96 13.47
C THR A 319 9.64 -4.62 14.18
N MET A 320 8.83 -3.75 13.59
CA MET A 320 8.43 -2.48 14.21
C MET A 320 6.97 -2.54 14.65
N LEU A 321 6.67 -2.02 15.83
CA LEU A 321 5.31 -1.75 16.27
C LEU A 321 5.11 -0.24 16.33
N ILE A 322 4.12 0.30 15.61
CA ILE A 322 3.78 1.73 15.65
C ILE A 322 2.51 1.88 16.50
N PRO A 323 2.53 2.71 17.56
CA PRO A 323 1.36 2.91 18.39
C PRO A 323 0.35 3.87 17.77
N THR A 324 -0.85 3.85 18.35
CA THR A 324 -2.00 4.69 18.04
C THR A 324 -1.64 6.13 17.66
N GLY A 325 -2.09 6.55 16.49
CA GLY A 325 -2.15 7.95 16.06
C GLY A 325 -0.87 8.50 15.41
N TRP A 326 0.25 7.78 15.44
CA TRP A 326 1.49 8.27 14.84
C TRP A 326 1.34 8.53 13.34
N ILE A 327 1.66 9.76 12.95
CA ILE A 327 1.62 10.19 11.55
C ILE A 327 2.91 9.67 10.91
N HIS A 328 2.78 8.97 9.78
CA HIS A 328 3.95 8.41 9.13
C HIS A 328 3.82 8.34 7.60
N ALA A 329 4.95 8.53 6.92
CA ALA A 329 5.12 8.22 5.50
C ALA A 329 6.16 7.10 5.34
N VAL A 330 6.15 6.39 4.21
CA VAL A 330 7.01 5.22 4.00
C VAL A 330 7.66 5.26 2.61
N LEU A 331 8.99 5.21 2.57
CA LEU A 331 9.78 5.00 1.36
C LEU A 331 10.32 3.56 1.32
N THR A 332 10.37 3.01 0.11
CA THR A 332 10.87 1.67 -0.20
C THR A 332 12.18 1.79 -0.98
N PRO A 333 13.36 1.89 -0.35
CA PRO A 333 14.63 2.12 -1.04
C PRO A 333 15.09 0.98 -1.95
N VAL A 334 14.61 -0.24 -1.69
CA VAL A 334 14.90 -1.46 -2.46
C VAL A 334 13.63 -2.31 -2.53
N ASP A 335 13.56 -3.28 -3.44
CA ASP A 335 12.42 -4.20 -3.52
C ASP A 335 12.19 -4.92 -2.18
N THR A 336 10.92 -4.99 -1.77
CA THR A 336 10.52 -5.47 -0.44
C THR A 336 9.39 -6.49 -0.48
N LEU A 337 9.41 -7.36 0.53
CA LEU A 337 8.30 -8.21 0.92
C LEU A 337 8.14 -8.09 2.44
N VAL A 338 6.95 -7.72 2.89
CA VAL A 338 6.65 -7.38 4.28
C VAL A 338 5.35 -8.04 4.70
N PHE A 339 5.29 -8.48 5.96
CA PHE A 339 4.04 -8.83 6.62
C PHE A 339 3.71 -7.81 7.70
N GLY A 340 2.44 -7.44 7.80
CA GLY A 340 1.98 -6.54 8.86
C GLY A 340 0.51 -6.73 9.17
N GLY A 341 0.02 -5.92 10.09
CA GLY A 341 -1.38 -5.96 10.48
C GLY A 341 -1.72 -4.89 11.51
N ASN A 342 -2.99 -4.50 11.51
CA ASN A 342 -3.53 -3.45 12.34
C ASN A 342 -4.33 -4.07 13.49
N PHE A 343 -4.34 -3.40 14.63
CA PHE A 343 -5.11 -3.80 15.80
C PHE A 343 -5.50 -2.59 16.67
N LEU A 344 -6.69 -2.67 17.26
CA LEU A 344 -7.16 -1.72 18.28
C LEU A 344 -6.93 -2.30 19.68
N HIS A 345 -6.70 -1.45 20.67
CA HIS A 345 -6.41 -1.91 22.03
C HIS A 345 -6.79 -0.90 23.10
N SER A 346 -6.82 -1.36 24.36
CA SER A 346 -7.26 -0.51 25.49
C SER A 346 -6.18 0.42 26.06
N LEU A 347 -4.94 0.39 25.59
CA LEU A 347 -3.85 1.23 26.12
C LEU A 347 -3.99 2.72 25.76
N ASN A 348 -4.70 3.07 24.67
CA ASN A 348 -4.87 4.45 24.24
C ASN A 348 -6.20 4.69 23.51
N ILE A 349 -7.31 4.32 24.17
CA ILE A 349 -8.67 4.54 23.65
C ILE A 349 -8.94 6.00 23.27
N PRO A 350 -8.54 7.02 24.08
CA PRO A 350 -8.81 8.41 23.74
C PRO A 350 -8.21 8.84 22.40
N MET A 351 -6.97 8.42 22.10
CA MET A 351 -6.34 8.74 20.82
C MET A 351 -7.03 8.00 19.66
N GLN A 352 -7.38 6.71 19.81
CA GLN A 352 -8.13 5.99 18.77
C GLN A 352 -9.44 6.72 18.40
N LEU A 353 -10.20 7.17 19.40
CA LEU A 353 -11.43 7.94 19.19
C LEU A 353 -11.16 9.31 18.56
N GLN A 354 -10.06 9.97 18.95
CA GLN A 354 -9.68 11.25 18.36
C GLN A 354 -9.35 11.10 16.86
N ILE A 355 -8.62 10.06 16.47
CA ILE A 355 -8.32 9.80 15.05
C ILE A 355 -9.60 9.48 14.28
N TYR A 356 -10.48 8.65 14.83
CA TYR A 356 -11.78 8.37 14.21
C TYR A 356 -12.61 9.65 13.95
N GLU A 357 -12.61 10.60 14.88
CA GLU A 357 -13.27 11.89 14.67
C GLU A 357 -12.56 12.79 13.64
N ILE A 358 -11.23 12.67 13.48
CA ILE A 358 -10.49 13.33 12.40
C ILE A 358 -10.89 12.75 11.04
N GLU A 359 -10.92 11.43 10.89
CA GLU A 359 -11.33 10.72 9.67
C GLU A 359 -12.72 11.16 9.20
N LYS A 360 -13.68 11.21 10.14
CA LYS A 360 -15.04 11.72 9.86
C LYS A 360 -15.04 13.17 9.36
N LYS A 361 -14.21 14.03 9.94
CA LYS A 361 -14.13 15.46 9.55
C LYS A 361 -13.50 15.65 8.17
N ILE A 362 -12.47 14.88 7.83
CA ILE A 362 -11.81 14.95 6.52
C ILE A 362 -12.56 14.15 5.45
N ARG A 363 -13.64 13.45 5.83
CA ARG A 363 -14.50 12.65 4.93
C ARG A 363 -13.71 11.53 4.25
N THR A 364 -12.89 10.82 5.03
CA THR A 364 -12.23 9.60 4.58
C THR A 364 -13.27 8.63 3.98
N PRO A 365 -13.09 8.12 2.75
CA PRO A 365 -14.01 7.16 2.16
C PRO A 365 -14.10 5.89 3.02
N GLU A 366 -15.28 5.26 3.10
CA GLU A 366 -15.51 4.08 3.98
C GLU A 366 -14.56 2.89 3.77
N ARG A 367 -13.93 2.80 2.59
CA ARG A 367 -12.95 1.77 2.27
C ARG A 367 -11.63 1.95 3.02
N PHE A 368 -11.28 3.17 3.42
CA PHE A 368 -9.97 3.53 3.93
C PHE A 368 -9.94 3.69 5.43
#